data_AF-A0A2H5R5R6-F1
#
_entry.id   AF-A0A2H5R5R6-F1
#
_cell.length_a   1.000
_cell.length_b   1.000
_cell.length_c   1.000
_cell.angle_alpha   90.00
_cell.angle_beta   90.00
_cell.angle_gamma   90.00
#
_symmetry.space_group_name_H-M   'P 1'
#
loop_
_entity.id
_entity.type
_entity.pdbx_description
1 polymer ?
#
loop_
_entity_poly.entity_id
_entity_poly.type
_entity_poly.pdbx_seq_one_letter_code
_entity_poly.pdbx_strand_id
1 'polypeptide(L)'
;MAEFNTKISNEVTTRLSEINASFTAEFGRINTKLNNKLTAEIEIFRARNAATPQKRRKYWEDLITSRKPAIMTLAVLDSYSKDQQSVSNESEANLTNESETDSRGSSTNSSSSSSGSSGSSQKFTNIISVILKQFIDIFDRIKGANDYSLDQICAVVSVDILSRLGMGVIGKDTIKGFYRKDNISSKNLEKIGTWVDHTHLHRY
;
A
#
# COMPACT_ATOMS: atom_id res chain seq x y z
N MET A 1 -30.69 -75.46 2.08
CA MET A 1 -29.45 -74.71 2.36
C MET A 1 -29.13 -73.70 1.25
N ALA A 2 -29.16 -74.09 -0.04
CA ALA A 2 -28.95 -73.17 -1.16
C ALA A 2 -29.94 -71.99 -1.22
N GLU A 3 -31.24 -72.25 -1.04
CA GLU A 3 -32.29 -71.21 -1.08
C GLU A 3 -32.12 -70.13 0.00
N PHE A 4 -31.72 -70.53 1.20
CA PHE A 4 -31.46 -69.60 2.31
C PHE A 4 -30.27 -68.68 2.00
N ASN A 5 -29.19 -69.21 1.41
CA ASN A 5 -28.04 -68.42 1.01
C ASN A 5 -28.40 -67.43 -0.11
N THR A 6 -29.22 -67.84 -1.08
CA THR A 6 -29.73 -66.94 -2.13
C THR A 6 -30.56 -65.81 -1.53
N LYS A 7 -31.44 -66.09 -0.56
CA LYS A 7 -32.26 -65.08 0.11
C LYS A 7 -31.40 -64.05 0.85
N ILE A 8 -30.38 -64.50 1.58
CA ILE A 8 -29.43 -63.60 2.25
C ILE A 8 -28.68 -62.74 1.23
N SER A 9 -28.17 -63.35 0.17
CA SER A 9 -27.43 -62.63 -0.87
C SER A 9 -28.28 -61.51 -1.49
N ASN A 10 -29.53 -61.80 -1.84
CA ASN A 10 -30.43 -60.83 -2.46
C ASN A 10 -30.77 -59.68 -1.50
N GLU A 11 -31.02 -59.96 -0.22
CA GLU A 11 -31.26 -58.93 0.79
C GLU A 11 -30.03 -58.04 0.97
N VAL A 12 -28.83 -58.61 1.08
CA VAL A 12 -27.57 -57.86 1.21
C VAL A 12 -27.33 -56.97 -0.02
N THR A 13 -27.53 -57.49 -1.23
CA THR A 13 -27.40 -56.72 -2.48
C THR A 13 -28.41 -55.57 -2.54
N THR A 14 -29.65 -55.81 -2.09
CA THR A 14 -30.70 -54.78 -2.05
C THR A 14 -30.32 -53.66 -1.07
N ARG A 15 -29.95 -54.02 0.16
CA ARG A 15 -29.51 -53.06 1.19
C ARG A 15 -28.30 -52.24 0.75
N LEU A 16 -27.32 -52.88 0.12
CA LEU A 16 -26.14 -52.18 -0.39
C LEU A 16 -26.51 -51.19 -1.50
N SER A 17 -27.43 -51.56 -2.37
CA SER A 17 -27.93 -50.68 -3.45
C SER A 17 -28.69 -49.48 -2.89
N GLU A 18 -29.56 -49.69 -1.89
CA GLU A 18 -30.28 -48.61 -1.19
C GLU A 18 -29.31 -47.63 -0.52
N ILE A 19 -28.32 -48.14 0.20
CA ILE A 19 -27.29 -47.34 0.85
C ILE A 19 -26.52 -46.50 -0.18
N ASN A 20 -26.09 -47.12 -1.28
CA ASN A 20 -25.32 -46.41 -2.31
C ASN A 20 -26.16 -45.32 -3.02
N ALA A 21 -27.44 -45.60 -3.29
CA ALA A 21 -28.37 -44.62 -3.84
C ALA A 21 -28.57 -43.43 -2.87
N SER A 22 -28.74 -43.72 -1.58
CA SER A 22 -28.88 -42.70 -0.54
C SER A 22 -27.64 -41.81 -0.45
N PHE A 23 -26.45 -42.40 -0.40
CA PHE A 23 -25.19 -41.64 -0.37
C PHE A 23 -25.02 -40.76 -1.61
N THR A 24 -25.31 -41.31 -2.79
CA THR A 24 -25.22 -40.56 -4.05
C THR A 24 -26.17 -39.36 -4.05
N ALA A 25 -27.41 -39.54 -3.57
CA ALA A 25 -28.40 -38.48 -3.48
C ALA A 25 -28.00 -37.39 -2.47
N GLU A 26 -27.56 -37.78 -1.28
CA GLU A 26 -27.07 -36.85 -0.24
C GLU A 26 -25.88 -36.03 -0.74
N PHE A 27 -24.89 -36.69 -1.36
CA PHE A 27 -23.72 -36.02 -1.93
C PHE A 27 -24.12 -34.99 -2.99
N GLY A 28 -25.04 -35.36 -3.89
CA GLY A 28 -25.57 -34.44 -4.91
C GLY A 28 -26.26 -33.21 -4.31
N ARG A 29 -27.04 -33.39 -3.23
CA ARG A 29 -27.68 -32.27 -2.50
C ARG A 29 -26.66 -31.35 -1.85
N ILE A 30 -25.64 -31.91 -1.19
CA ILE A 30 -24.57 -31.14 -0.54
C ILE A 30 -23.81 -30.32 -1.59
N ASN A 31 -23.41 -30.95 -2.70
CA ASN A 31 -22.69 -30.29 -3.79
C ASN A 31 -23.49 -29.12 -4.37
N THR A 32 -24.77 -29.33 -4.66
CA THR A 32 -25.66 -28.28 -5.19
C THR A 32 -25.80 -27.12 -4.20
N LYS A 33 -25.95 -27.42 -2.90
CA LYS A 33 -26.07 -26.41 -1.84
C LYS A 33 -24.80 -25.58 -1.69
N LEU A 34 -23.63 -26.22 -1.75
CA LEU A 34 -22.32 -25.53 -1.67
C LEU A 34 -22.09 -24.65 -2.89
N ASN A 35 -22.35 -25.15 -4.10
CA ASN A 35 -22.20 -24.36 -5.32
C ASN A 35 -23.09 -23.12 -5.31
N ASN A 36 -24.36 -23.26 -4.93
CA ASN A 36 -25.27 -22.12 -4.86
C ASN A 36 -24.80 -21.07 -3.83
N LYS A 37 -24.28 -21.49 -2.67
CA LYS A 37 -23.71 -20.57 -1.68
C LYS A 37 -22.47 -19.85 -2.22
N LEU A 38 -21.55 -20.58 -2.84
CA LEU A 38 -20.34 -20.01 -3.41
C LEU A 38 -20.66 -18.99 -4.52
N THR A 39 -21.61 -19.31 -5.41
CA THR A 39 -22.08 -18.39 -6.44
C THR A 39 -22.63 -17.10 -5.84
N ALA A 40 -23.48 -17.20 -4.81
CA ALA A 40 -24.03 -16.02 -4.14
C ALA A 40 -22.94 -15.16 -3.47
N GLU A 41 -21.97 -15.78 -2.80
CA GLU A 41 -20.85 -15.05 -2.18
C GLU A 41 -19.96 -14.35 -3.22
N ILE A 42 -19.71 -14.98 -4.37
CA ILE A 42 -18.97 -14.38 -5.49
C ILE A 42 -19.71 -13.15 -6.02
N GLU A 43 -21.04 -13.22 -6.16
CA GLU A 43 -21.84 -12.08 -6.62
C GLU A 43 -21.79 -10.91 -5.62
N ILE A 44 -21.91 -11.19 -4.32
CA ILE A 44 -21.77 -10.17 -3.27
C ILE A 44 -20.38 -9.51 -3.34
N PHE A 45 -19.31 -10.31 -3.47
CA PHE A 45 -17.95 -9.80 -3.58
C PHE A 45 -17.75 -8.94 -4.83
N ARG A 46 -18.30 -9.38 -5.98
CA ARG A 46 -18.27 -8.60 -7.23
C ARG A 46 -19.01 -7.28 -7.08
N ALA A 47 -20.22 -7.27 -6.50
CA ALA A 47 -20.99 -6.05 -6.28
C ALA A 47 -20.22 -5.05 -5.38
N ARG A 48 -19.60 -5.54 -4.30
CA ARG A 48 -18.77 -4.72 -3.41
C ARG A 48 -17.57 -4.10 -4.13
N ASN A 49 -16.93 -4.86 -5.03
CA ASN A 49 -15.74 -4.40 -5.74
C ASN A 49 -16.03 -3.63 -7.02
N ALA A 50 -17.24 -3.67 -7.55
CA ALA A 50 -17.64 -2.83 -8.68
C ALA A 50 -17.76 -1.34 -8.30
N ALA A 51 -17.84 -0.98 -7.02
CA ALA A 51 -17.93 0.40 -6.57
C ALA A 51 -16.57 1.12 -6.47
N THR A 52 -15.47 0.38 -6.31
CA THR A 52 -14.14 0.96 -6.01
C THR A 52 -13.38 1.50 -7.22
N PRO A 53 -13.44 0.92 -8.43
CA PRO A 53 -12.78 1.47 -9.61
C PRO A 53 -13.51 2.72 -10.15
N GLN A 54 -14.84 2.73 -10.14
CA GLN A 54 -15.66 3.79 -10.72
C GLN A 54 -15.62 5.05 -9.86
N LYS A 55 -15.69 4.91 -8.53
CA LYS A 55 -15.51 6.05 -7.61
C LYS A 55 -14.10 6.62 -7.70
N ARG A 56 -13.07 5.77 -7.77
CA ARG A 56 -11.68 6.24 -7.99
C ARG A 56 -11.52 6.96 -9.33
N ARG A 57 -12.06 6.40 -10.42
CA ARG A 57 -12.03 7.05 -11.75
C ARG A 57 -12.70 8.43 -11.71
N LYS A 58 -13.90 8.52 -11.13
CA LYS A 58 -14.61 9.79 -10.98
C LYS A 58 -13.81 10.80 -10.15
N TYR A 59 -13.25 10.38 -9.02
CA TYR A 59 -12.39 11.22 -8.19
C TYR A 59 -11.14 11.72 -8.94
N TRP A 60 -10.49 10.85 -9.72
CA TRP A 60 -9.35 11.24 -10.57
C TRP A 60 -9.76 12.24 -11.65
N GLU A 61 -10.90 12.05 -12.31
CA GLU A 61 -11.40 12.98 -13.33
C GLU A 61 -11.80 14.34 -12.73
N ASP A 62 -12.41 14.36 -11.54
CA ASP A 62 -12.75 15.58 -10.80
C ASP A 62 -11.47 16.33 -10.36
N LEU A 63 -10.46 15.61 -9.87
CA LEU A 63 -9.18 16.20 -9.47
C LEU A 63 -8.42 16.80 -10.66
N ILE A 64 -8.39 16.09 -11.80
CA ILE A 64 -7.79 16.59 -13.04
C ILE A 64 -8.53 17.86 -13.50
N THR A 65 -9.85 17.85 -13.48
CA THR A 65 -10.68 18.98 -13.94
C THR A 65 -10.52 20.20 -13.03
N SER A 66 -10.51 20.00 -11.71
CA SER A 66 -10.36 21.06 -10.71
C SER A 66 -8.97 21.71 -10.71
N ARG A 67 -7.91 20.95 -11.02
CA ARG A 67 -6.52 21.45 -11.03
C ARG A 67 -6.02 22.03 -12.35
N LYS A 68 -6.76 21.88 -13.46
CA LYS A 68 -6.42 22.49 -14.76
C LYS A 68 -6.06 23.98 -14.69
N PRO A 69 -6.78 24.84 -13.93
CA PRO A 69 -6.45 26.27 -13.86
C PRO A 69 -5.13 26.53 -13.16
N ALA A 70 -4.84 25.81 -12.06
CA ALA A 70 -3.62 26.00 -11.26
C ALA A 70 -2.34 25.53 -11.97
N ILE A 71 -2.44 24.46 -12.76
CA ILE A 71 -1.32 23.97 -13.59
C ILE A 71 -1.00 25.00 -14.69
N MET A 72 -2.02 25.62 -15.28
CA MET A 72 -1.85 26.63 -16.32
C MET A 72 -1.20 27.92 -15.77
N THR A 73 -1.55 28.37 -14.55
CA THR A 73 -0.89 29.52 -13.91
C THR A 73 0.56 29.24 -13.53
N LEU A 74 0.88 28.03 -13.07
CA LEU A 74 2.27 27.65 -12.75
C LEU A 74 3.16 27.61 -14.00
N ALA A 75 2.65 27.11 -15.12
CA ALA A 75 3.37 27.12 -16.38
C ALA A 75 3.65 28.54 -16.89
N VAL A 76 2.67 29.45 -16.74
CA VAL A 76 2.83 30.87 -17.11
C VAL A 76 3.84 31.59 -16.20
N LEU A 77 3.86 31.28 -14.90
CA LEU A 77 4.85 31.82 -13.95
C LEU A 77 6.27 31.29 -14.22
N ASP A 78 6.44 30.02 -14.57
CA ASP A 78 7.76 29.45 -14.91
C ASP A 78 8.34 30.05 -16.20
N SER A 79 7.49 30.34 -17.20
CA SER A 79 7.91 31.09 -18.39
C SER A 79 8.32 32.53 -18.05
N TYR A 80 7.55 33.22 -17.18
CA TYR A 80 7.85 34.60 -16.80
C TYR A 80 9.16 34.74 -16.00
N SER A 81 9.48 33.75 -15.15
CA SER A 81 10.72 33.75 -14.38
C SER A 81 11.97 33.52 -15.25
N LYS A 82 11.86 32.78 -16.35
CA LYS A 82 12.99 32.54 -17.29
C LYS A 82 13.33 33.79 -18.10
N ASP A 83 12.33 34.60 -18.46
CA ASP A 83 12.55 35.79 -19.26
C ASP A 83 13.30 36.88 -18.47
N GLN A 84 13.04 37.03 -17.17
CA GLN A 84 13.74 38.02 -16.32
C GLN A 84 15.21 37.69 -16.01
N GLN A 85 15.62 36.42 -16.08
CA GLN A 85 17.02 36.01 -15.86
C GLN A 85 17.92 36.29 -17.07
N SER A 86 17.34 36.60 -18.24
CA SER A 86 18.10 36.92 -19.45
C SER A 86 18.51 38.40 -19.56
N VAL A 87 17.89 39.30 -18.77
CA VAL A 87 18.05 40.77 -18.91
C VAL A 87 19.12 41.35 -17.96
N SER A 88 19.58 40.61 -16.95
CA SER A 88 20.45 41.15 -15.89
C SER A 88 21.96 40.96 -16.13
N ASN A 89 22.40 40.55 -17.33
CA ASN A 89 23.78 40.09 -17.56
C ASN A 89 24.57 40.98 -18.54
N GLU A 90 24.30 42.29 -18.60
CA GLU A 90 25.04 43.21 -19.49
C GLU A 90 25.44 44.51 -18.80
N SER A 91 26.32 44.45 -17.79
CA SER A 91 27.26 45.55 -17.55
C SER A 91 28.28 45.16 -16.47
N GLU A 92 29.50 44.80 -16.87
CA GLU A 92 30.70 45.27 -16.16
C GLU A 92 31.82 45.49 -17.18
N ALA A 93 31.98 46.76 -17.57
CA ALA A 93 33.13 47.24 -18.30
C ALA A 93 34.18 47.74 -17.28
N ASN A 94 35.34 47.07 -17.31
CA ASN A 94 36.70 47.58 -17.20
C ASN A 94 37.02 48.70 -16.19
N LEU A 95 38.00 48.49 -15.29
CA LEU A 95 39.11 49.40 -15.05
C LEU A 95 40.23 48.69 -14.26
N THR A 96 41.38 48.52 -14.90
CA THR A 96 42.69 48.19 -14.33
C THR A 96 43.19 49.27 -13.36
N ASN A 97 43.96 48.89 -12.33
CA ASN A 97 45.37 49.29 -12.14
C ASN A 97 45.98 48.74 -10.83
N GLU A 98 47.27 48.45 -10.91
CA GLU A 98 48.17 47.90 -9.89
C GLU A 98 48.52 48.87 -8.76
N SER A 99 48.77 48.34 -7.55
CA SER A 99 49.90 48.77 -6.71
C SER A 99 50.13 47.77 -5.56
N GLU A 100 51.37 47.32 -5.42
CA GLU A 100 51.91 46.48 -4.35
C GLU A 100 51.78 47.11 -2.96
N THR A 101 51.71 46.29 -1.90
CA THR A 101 52.59 46.36 -0.72
C THR A 101 52.29 45.24 0.29
N ASP A 102 53.35 44.61 0.78
CA ASP A 102 53.37 43.61 1.86
C ASP A 102 52.89 44.18 3.20
N SER A 103 52.19 43.37 4.02
CA SER A 103 52.52 43.14 5.44
C SER A 103 51.52 42.22 6.15
N ARG A 104 52.04 41.11 6.68
CA ARG A 104 51.70 40.42 7.95
C ARG A 104 50.42 40.88 8.67
N GLY A 105 49.46 39.96 8.82
CA GLY A 105 48.35 40.07 9.76
C GLY A 105 47.67 38.72 10.01
N SER A 106 47.58 38.34 11.28
CA SER A 106 47.18 37.03 11.80
C SER A 106 45.67 36.77 11.78
N SER A 107 45.34 35.49 11.57
CA SER A 107 44.25 34.72 12.18
C SER A 107 42.82 34.74 11.64
N THR A 108 42.32 33.50 11.59
CA THR A 108 40.94 33.00 11.61
C THR A 108 40.08 33.37 10.42
N ASN A 109 39.87 32.41 9.52
CA ASN A 109 38.60 32.19 8.85
C ASN A 109 38.40 30.70 8.61
N SER A 110 37.35 30.18 9.24
CA SER A 110 36.86 28.81 9.14
C SER A 110 36.61 28.44 7.69
N SER A 111 37.33 27.45 7.17
CA SER A 111 36.96 26.79 5.92
C SER A 111 35.81 25.80 6.20
N SER A 112 34.60 26.34 6.30
CA SER A 112 33.39 25.57 6.06
C SER A 112 33.32 25.23 4.57
N SER A 113 33.87 24.09 4.18
CA SER A 113 33.73 23.56 2.83
C SER A 113 32.62 22.51 2.77
N SER A 114 31.77 22.69 1.76
CA SER A 114 30.73 21.79 1.25
C SER A 114 29.39 21.73 2.01
N SER A 115 28.64 22.83 1.93
CA SER A 115 27.19 22.77 1.77
C SER A 115 26.85 22.05 0.45
N GLY A 116 26.62 20.74 0.52
CA GLY A 116 26.31 19.92 -0.64
C GLY A 116 25.20 18.91 -0.36
N SER A 117 23.98 19.28 -0.73
CA SER A 117 22.82 18.39 -0.93
C SER A 117 22.06 17.88 0.31
N SER A 118 21.50 18.79 1.12
CA SER A 118 20.55 18.42 2.19
C SER A 118 19.10 18.21 1.70
N GLY A 119 18.78 18.67 0.49
CA GLY A 119 17.39 18.73 0.01
C GLY A 119 16.73 17.38 -0.25
N SER A 120 17.49 16.32 -0.59
CA SER A 120 16.94 14.99 -0.89
C SER A 120 16.74 14.15 0.38
N SER A 121 17.76 14.09 1.24
CA SER A 121 17.76 13.31 2.48
C SER A 121 16.71 13.80 3.48
N GLN A 122 16.49 15.13 3.56
CA GLN A 122 15.42 15.70 4.40
C GLN A 122 14.03 15.36 3.86
N LYS A 123 13.81 15.42 2.54
CA LYS A 123 12.53 15.01 1.93
C LYS A 123 12.22 13.53 2.16
N PHE A 124 13.22 12.67 2.04
CA PHE A 124 13.07 11.23 2.27
C PHE A 124 12.75 10.92 3.74
N THR A 125 13.44 11.57 4.68
CA THR A 125 13.16 11.44 6.12
C THR A 125 11.74 11.89 6.47
N ASN A 126 11.28 13.00 5.87
CA ASN A 126 9.92 13.50 6.08
C ASN A 126 8.86 12.53 5.57
N ILE A 127 9.06 11.92 4.39
CA ILE A 127 8.13 10.95 3.82
C ILE A 127 8.02 9.70 4.70
N ILE A 128 9.15 9.16 5.17
CA ILE A 128 9.16 8.00 6.08
C ILE A 128 8.42 8.31 7.38
N SER A 129 8.67 9.49 7.96
CA SER A 129 8.03 9.93 9.20
C SER A 129 6.51 10.01 9.06
N VAL A 130 6.02 10.51 7.91
CA VAL A 130 4.58 10.59 7.61
C VAL A 130 3.96 9.20 7.52
N ILE A 131 4.57 8.28 6.75
CA ILE A 131 4.06 6.90 6.58
C ILE A 131 4.05 6.16 7.92
N LEU A 132 5.12 6.28 8.71
CA LEU A 132 5.20 5.66 10.04
C LEU A 132 4.10 6.14 10.98
N LYS A 133 3.86 7.45 11.01
CA LYS A 133 2.83 8.03 11.87
C LYS A 133 1.45 7.49 11.50
N GLN A 134 1.12 7.52 10.21
CA GLN A 134 -0.16 7.00 9.73
C GLN A 134 -0.31 5.49 9.98
N PHE A 135 0.77 4.73 9.77
CA PHE A 135 0.80 3.31 10.09
C PHE A 135 0.48 3.06 11.56
N ILE A 136 1.18 3.72 12.49
CA ILE A 136 0.96 3.56 13.94
C ILE A 136 -0.48 3.93 14.31
N ASP A 137 -0.97 5.07 13.83
CA ASP A 137 -2.33 5.54 14.15
C ASP A 137 -3.42 4.55 13.69
N ILE A 138 -3.28 3.97 12.48
CA ILE A 138 -4.22 2.97 11.97
C ILE A 138 -4.07 1.66 12.73
N PHE A 139 -2.83 1.22 12.94
CA PHE A 139 -2.50 -0.03 13.59
C PHE A 139 -3.04 -0.08 15.02
N ASP A 140 -2.78 0.95 15.82
CA ASP A 140 -3.28 1.04 17.20
C ASP A 140 -4.80 1.16 17.24
N ARG A 141 -5.41 1.86 16.27
CA ARG A 141 -6.87 1.93 16.17
C ARG A 141 -7.50 0.56 15.92
N ILE A 142 -7.01 -0.20 14.95
CA ILE A 142 -7.56 -1.54 14.63
C ILE A 142 -7.29 -2.48 15.80
N LYS A 143 -6.07 -2.45 16.34
CA LYS A 143 -5.69 -3.25 17.49
C LYS A 143 -6.61 -3.01 18.69
N GLY A 144 -6.85 -1.76 19.05
CA GLY A 144 -7.72 -1.38 20.17
C GLY A 144 -9.20 -1.65 19.91
N ALA A 145 -9.69 -1.45 18.68
CA ALA A 145 -11.09 -1.70 18.35
C ALA A 145 -11.49 -3.19 18.36
N ASN A 146 -10.52 -4.10 18.26
CA ASN A 146 -10.75 -5.54 18.19
C ASN A 146 -10.07 -6.31 19.33
N ASP A 147 -9.52 -5.60 20.34
CA ASP A 147 -8.78 -6.17 21.47
C ASP A 147 -7.67 -7.15 21.06
N TYR A 148 -6.97 -6.86 19.96
CA TYR A 148 -5.90 -7.72 19.47
C TYR A 148 -4.61 -7.54 20.27
N SER A 149 -3.93 -8.67 20.55
CA SER A 149 -2.53 -8.65 20.94
C SER A 149 -1.65 -8.17 19.79
N LEU A 150 -0.44 -7.68 20.10
CA LEU A 150 0.50 -7.19 19.08
C LEU A 150 0.79 -8.25 18.00
N ASP A 151 0.91 -9.51 18.39
CA ASP A 151 1.13 -10.61 17.44
C ASP A 151 -0.08 -10.88 16.55
N GLN A 152 -1.30 -10.79 17.10
CA GLN A 152 -2.53 -10.99 16.33
C GLN A 152 -2.71 -9.92 15.26
N ILE A 153 -2.54 -8.64 15.60
CA ILE A 153 -2.67 -7.56 14.61
C ILE A 153 -1.54 -7.62 13.57
N CYS A 154 -0.31 -8.00 13.94
CA CYS A 154 0.76 -8.21 12.96
C CYS A 154 0.42 -9.32 11.96
N ALA A 155 -0.22 -10.40 12.41
CA ALA A 155 -0.68 -11.47 11.51
C ALA A 155 -1.80 -10.97 10.57
N VAL A 156 -2.76 -10.20 11.08
CA VAL A 156 -3.83 -9.58 10.27
C VAL A 156 -3.24 -8.67 9.19
N VAL A 157 -2.32 -7.77 9.54
CA VAL A 157 -1.69 -6.86 8.59
C VAL A 157 -0.87 -7.63 7.54
N SER A 158 -0.16 -8.68 7.95
CA SER A 158 0.57 -9.56 7.02
C SER A 158 -0.37 -10.21 6.00
N VAL A 159 -1.50 -10.76 6.46
CA VAL A 159 -2.53 -11.36 5.60
C VAL A 159 -3.16 -10.32 4.69
N ASP A 160 -3.43 -9.10 5.17
CA ASP A 160 -4.00 -8.03 4.36
C ASP A 160 -3.05 -7.58 3.24
N ILE A 161 -1.75 -7.39 3.55
CA ILE A 161 -0.74 -7.03 2.55
C ILE A 161 -0.61 -8.13 1.49
N LEU A 162 -0.64 -9.40 1.90
CA LEU A 162 -0.55 -10.53 0.97
C LEU A 162 -1.82 -10.65 0.11
N SER A 163 -2.99 -10.69 0.77
CA SER A 163 -4.25 -11.14 0.15
C SER A 163 -5.03 -10.01 -0.49
N ARG A 164 -4.98 -8.79 0.06
CA ARG A 164 -5.72 -7.64 -0.47
C ARG A 164 -4.91 -6.81 -1.45
N LEU A 165 -3.60 -6.68 -1.20
CA LEU A 165 -2.73 -5.84 -2.02
C LEU A 165 -1.93 -6.65 -3.06
N GLY A 166 -1.79 -7.97 -2.90
CA GLY A 166 -0.98 -8.80 -3.79
C GLY A 166 0.52 -8.47 -3.74
N MET A 167 0.98 -7.78 -2.69
CA MET A 167 2.34 -7.20 -2.59
C MET A 167 3.41 -8.21 -2.14
N GLY A 168 3.07 -9.51 -2.15
CA GLY A 168 3.93 -10.59 -1.68
C GLY A 168 4.10 -10.64 -0.16
N VAL A 169 4.60 -11.78 0.34
CA VAL A 169 4.67 -12.07 1.79
C VAL A 169 5.53 -11.04 2.53
N ILE A 170 5.07 -10.64 3.71
CA ILE A 170 5.81 -9.86 4.71
C ILE A 170 5.66 -10.57 6.06
N GLY A 171 6.77 -10.79 6.77
CA GLY A 171 6.75 -11.49 8.04
C GLY A 171 6.13 -10.65 9.16
N LYS A 172 5.44 -11.31 10.10
CA LYS A 172 4.89 -10.64 11.30
C LYS A 172 5.96 -9.91 12.12
N ASP A 173 7.17 -10.45 12.17
CA ASP A 173 8.30 -9.87 12.93
C ASP A 173 8.81 -8.60 12.26
N THR A 174 8.73 -8.53 10.92
CA THR A 174 9.03 -7.32 10.15
C THR A 174 8.04 -6.21 10.48
N ILE A 175 6.74 -6.52 10.51
CA ILE A 175 5.69 -5.56 10.87
C ILE A 175 5.86 -5.10 12.32
N LYS A 176 6.16 -6.04 13.23
CA LYS A 176 6.45 -5.75 14.63
C LYS A 176 7.67 -4.84 14.79
N GLY A 177 8.72 -5.06 14.01
CA GLY A 177 9.90 -4.18 13.97
C GLY A 177 9.58 -2.79 13.44
N PHE A 178 8.67 -2.68 12.46
CA PHE A 178 8.20 -1.40 11.95
C PHE A 178 7.41 -0.61 12.99
N TYR A 179 6.55 -1.29 13.74
CA TYR A 179 5.82 -0.69 14.88
C TYR A 179 6.77 -0.17 15.97
N ARG A 180 7.87 -0.87 16.24
CA ARG A 180 8.90 -0.45 17.21
C ARG A 180 9.87 0.60 16.68
N LYS A 181 9.82 0.90 15.37
CA LYS A 181 10.74 1.79 14.64
C LYS A 181 12.18 1.27 14.50
N ASP A 182 12.40 -0.05 14.64
CA ASP A 182 13.73 -0.64 14.71
C ASP A 182 14.23 -1.23 13.36
N ASN A 183 13.37 -1.41 12.35
CA ASN A 183 13.73 -2.15 11.13
C ASN A 183 13.02 -1.63 9.85
N ILE A 184 13.30 -0.38 9.48
CA ILE A 184 12.69 0.28 8.30
C ILE A 184 13.55 -0.01 7.07
N SER A 185 13.26 -1.09 6.35
CA SER A 185 13.82 -1.29 5.00
C SER A 185 12.91 -0.67 3.94
N SER A 186 13.51 -0.11 2.88
CA SER A 186 12.77 0.53 1.78
C SER A 186 11.75 -0.39 1.10
N LYS A 187 12.09 -1.68 0.94
CA LYS A 187 11.19 -2.69 0.37
C LYS A 187 9.95 -2.95 1.22
N ASN A 188 10.08 -2.88 2.54
CA ASN A 188 8.95 -3.07 3.46
C ASN A 188 8.13 -1.77 3.62
N LEU A 189 8.79 -0.61 3.52
CA LEU A 189 8.16 0.70 3.53
C LEU A 189 7.14 0.85 2.40
N GLU A 190 7.45 0.37 1.18
CA GLU A 190 6.50 0.40 0.04
C GLU A 190 5.23 -0.42 0.33
N LYS A 191 5.40 -1.63 0.88
CA LYS A 191 4.28 -2.50 1.28
C LYS A 191 3.40 -1.87 2.35
N ILE A 192 4.03 -1.26 3.35
CA ILE A 192 3.35 -0.64 4.48
C ILE A 192 2.67 0.66 4.06
N GLY A 193 3.32 1.49 3.24
CA GLY A 193 2.72 2.71 2.68
C GLY A 193 1.45 2.38 1.86
N THR A 194 1.52 1.36 1.01
CA THR A 194 0.35 0.92 0.23
C THR A 194 -0.79 0.41 1.13
N TRP A 195 -0.47 -0.30 2.21
CA TRP A 195 -1.47 -0.75 3.18
C TRP A 195 -2.12 0.42 3.93
N VAL A 196 -1.32 1.42 4.32
CA VAL A 196 -1.79 2.66 4.95
C VAL A 196 -2.79 3.39 4.03
N ASP A 197 -2.44 3.58 2.76
CA ASP A 197 -3.30 4.24 1.78
C ASP A 197 -4.62 3.48 1.57
N HIS A 198 -4.55 2.15 1.42
CA HIS A 198 -5.72 1.30 1.24
C HIS A 198 -6.64 1.30 2.47
N THR A 199 -6.08 1.39 3.67
CA THR A 199 -6.84 1.35 4.93
C THR A 199 -7.41 2.73 5.29
N HIS A 200 -6.78 3.81 4.84
CA HIS A 200 -7.35 5.17 4.90
C HIS A 200 -8.57 5.32 3.98
N LEU A 201 -8.58 4.68 2.80
CA LEU A 201 -9.64 4.77 1.80
C LEU A 201 -10.97 4.09 2.18
N HIS A 202 -10.99 3.24 3.20
CA HIS A 202 -12.22 2.59 3.68
C HIS A 202 -12.90 3.34 4.83
N ARG A 203 -12.45 4.57 5.15
CA ARG A 203 -12.97 5.38 6.26
C ARG A 203 -13.88 6.55 5.84
N TYR A 204 -14.22 6.67 4.54
CA TYR A 204 -15.22 7.59 4.01
C TYR A 204 -16.02 6.95 2.87
#